data_AF-A0A7W1LT87-F1
#
_entry.id   AF-A0A7W1LT87-F1
#
_cell.length_a   1.000
_cell.length_b   1.000
_cell.length_c   1.000
_cell.angle_alpha   90.00
_cell.angle_beta   90.00
_cell.angle_gamma   90.00
#
_symmetry.space_group_name_H-M   'P 1'
#
loop_
_entity.id
_entity.type
_entity.pdbx_description
1 polymer ?
#
loop_
_entity_poly.entity_id
_entity_poly.type
_entity_poly.pdbx_seq_one_letter_code
_entity_poly.pdbx_strand_id
1 'polypeptide(L)'
;MRADRVQRRGVRGGGRMWRRAIASVAVALFAVGLPTGATSAAPPEDPAERAAREIEEAQQRANDAAEAYFDAESELDGLEVEAQRLQDRREQLVVKVGRLERRADEVAVDQFTSIGSRGIPLLTGPREGNERAKAAFYSSIALNRSSEDLDAHEEAQRDLDDLDAEIERQGAELDDVKGQQTALRETAEDEVVRLKAVEEQRLKDEAVRIELERRRAERQRQLEAEARIAAERQAAERAEQDRVWR
;
A
#
# COMPACT_ATOMS: atom_id res chain seq x y z
N MET A 1 43.17 30.35 29.62
CA MET A 1 42.07 30.12 30.59
C MET A 1 40.87 29.66 29.79
N ARG A 2 40.50 28.36 29.78
CA ARG A 2 39.55 27.71 30.72
C ARG A 2 38.25 28.53 30.86
N ALA A 3 37.04 28.03 30.67
CA ALA A 3 36.51 26.70 30.35
C ALA A 3 35.01 26.85 30.03
N ASP A 4 34.43 25.79 29.44
CA ASP A 4 33.08 25.28 29.70
C ASP A 4 31.84 26.17 29.49
N ARG A 5 31.08 25.88 28.44
CA ARG A 5 29.97 24.90 28.55
C ARG A 5 29.35 24.64 27.18
N VAL A 6 29.60 23.44 26.65
CA VAL A 6 28.90 22.88 25.50
C VAL A 6 27.54 22.38 25.97
N GLN A 7 26.48 23.04 25.53
CA GLN A 7 25.10 22.67 25.79
C GLN A 7 24.72 21.50 24.87
N ARG A 8 24.63 20.29 25.45
CA ARG A 8 24.12 19.09 24.78
C ARG A 8 22.64 19.29 24.44
N ARG A 9 22.33 19.52 23.15
CA ARG A 9 20.99 19.27 22.59
C ARG A 9 20.93 17.81 22.13
N GLY A 10 20.45 16.94 23.00
CA GLY A 10 19.98 15.61 22.63
C GLY A 10 18.51 15.68 22.27
N VAL A 11 18.18 15.75 20.98
CA VAL A 11 16.84 15.43 20.45
C VAL A 11 17.04 14.91 19.02
N ARG A 12 17.14 13.60 18.83
CA ARG A 12 16.85 12.92 17.56
C ARG A 12 16.47 11.46 17.82
N GLY A 13 15.38 11.02 17.20
CA GLY A 13 14.93 9.63 17.22
C GLY A 13 13.44 9.48 17.50
N GLY A 14 12.59 10.20 16.77
CA GLY A 14 11.14 9.99 16.81
C GLY A 14 10.77 8.66 16.15
N GLY A 15 10.61 7.61 16.96
CA GLY A 15 9.94 6.37 16.56
C GLY A 15 8.44 6.62 16.48
N ARG A 16 7.98 7.17 15.35
CA ARG A 16 6.55 7.15 15.01
C ARG A 16 6.21 5.72 14.60
N MET A 17 5.66 4.98 15.55
CA MET A 17 4.88 3.77 15.30
C MET A 17 3.84 4.10 14.24
N TRP A 18 4.07 3.69 13.00
CA TRP A 18 3.04 3.61 11.99
C TRP A 18 2.17 2.42 12.35
N ARG A 19 1.16 2.69 13.20
CA ARG A 19 -0.02 1.85 13.31
C ARG A 19 -0.69 1.94 11.93
N ARG A 20 -0.42 0.97 11.06
CA ARG A 20 -1.22 0.78 9.84
C ARG A 20 -2.66 0.56 10.33
N ALA A 21 -3.50 1.55 10.06
CA ALA A 21 -4.92 1.48 10.29
C ALA A 21 -5.45 0.40 9.35
N ILE A 22 -5.90 -0.71 9.91
CA ILE A 22 -6.74 -1.67 9.21
C ILE A 22 -8.03 -0.92 8.92
N ALA A 23 -8.19 -0.46 7.67
CA ALA A 23 -9.44 0.07 7.17
C ALA A 23 -10.44 -1.09 7.19
N SER A 24 -11.25 -1.13 8.24
CA SER A 24 -12.35 -2.08 8.35
C SER A 24 -13.41 -1.61 7.38
N VAL A 25 -13.45 -2.19 6.18
CA VAL A 25 -14.58 -1.99 5.26
C VAL A 25 -15.77 -2.66 5.91
N ALA A 26 -16.64 -1.84 6.50
CA ALA A 26 -17.91 -2.29 7.03
C ALA A 26 -18.80 -2.68 5.85
N VAL A 27 -18.88 -3.99 5.58
CA VAL A 27 -19.91 -4.56 4.72
C VAL A 27 -21.25 -4.35 5.44
N ALA A 28 -21.93 -3.26 5.09
CA ALA A 28 -23.28 -2.98 5.55
C ALA A 28 -24.25 -3.92 4.80
N LEU A 29 -24.48 -5.11 5.38
CA LEU A 29 -25.63 -5.94 5.03
C LEU A 29 -26.91 -5.17 5.38
N PHE A 30 -27.47 -4.48 4.40
CA PHE A 30 -28.75 -3.80 4.56
C PHE A 30 -29.85 -4.86 4.64
N ALA A 31 -30.32 -5.10 5.87
CA ALA A 31 -31.47 -5.93 6.15
C ALA A 31 -32.72 -5.32 5.48
N VAL A 32 -33.34 -6.09 4.59
CA VAL A 32 -34.62 -5.78 3.97
C VAL A 32 -35.69 -5.66 5.06
N GLY A 33 -36.05 -4.43 5.41
CA GLY A 33 -37.16 -4.13 6.31
C GLY A 33 -38.50 -4.32 5.60
N LEU A 34 -39.33 -5.21 6.12
CA LEU A 34 -40.73 -5.36 5.72
C LEU A 34 -41.52 -4.09 6.09
N PRO A 35 -42.39 -3.54 5.20
CA PRO A 35 -43.17 -2.36 5.52
C PRO A 35 -44.39 -2.71 6.38
N THR A 36 -44.35 -2.39 7.68
CA THR A 36 -45.56 -2.31 8.50
C THR A 36 -46.20 -0.94 8.35
N GLY A 37 -47.25 -0.89 7.52
CA GLY A 37 -48.47 -0.10 7.69
C GLY A 37 -48.36 1.40 7.99
N ALA A 38 -48.46 2.22 6.93
CA ALA A 38 -49.22 3.47 6.90
C ALA A 38 -49.47 3.87 5.44
N THR A 39 -50.59 3.45 4.85
CA THR A 39 -50.97 3.81 3.47
C THR A 39 -51.57 5.22 3.46
N SER A 40 -50.72 6.23 3.32
CA SER A 40 -51.10 7.42 2.56
C SER A 40 -50.98 7.05 1.08
N ALA A 41 -52.10 6.79 0.42
CA ALA A 41 -52.10 6.51 -1.02
C ALA A 41 -51.66 7.78 -1.76
N ALA A 42 -50.38 7.83 -2.14
CA ALA A 42 -49.91 8.74 -3.17
C ALA A 42 -50.73 8.49 -4.45
N PRO A 43 -50.99 9.52 -5.28
CA PRO A 43 -51.63 9.32 -6.58
C PRO A 43 -50.87 8.22 -7.34
N PRO A 44 -51.58 7.35 -8.09
CA PRO A 44 -50.94 6.26 -8.81
C PRO A 44 -49.88 6.85 -9.75
N GLU A 45 -48.63 6.49 -9.51
CA GLU A 45 -47.50 6.92 -10.33
C GLU A 45 -47.73 6.51 -11.81
N ASP A 46 -47.32 7.38 -12.72
CA ASP A 46 -47.40 7.10 -14.16
C ASP A 46 -46.54 5.86 -14.47
N PRO A 47 -47.06 4.84 -15.17
CA PRO A 47 -46.27 3.69 -15.61
C PRO A 47 -44.98 4.09 -16.35
N ALA A 48 -44.98 5.18 -17.12
CA ALA A 48 -43.79 5.67 -17.80
C ALA A 48 -42.71 6.16 -16.81
N GLU A 49 -43.14 6.87 -15.76
CA GLU A 49 -42.27 7.37 -14.71
C GLU A 49 -41.67 6.24 -13.87
N ARG A 50 -42.45 5.20 -13.57
CA ARG A 50 -41.97 3.99 -12.89
C ARG A 50 -40.92 3.25 -13.74
N ALA A 51 -41.20 3.04 -15.02
CA ALA A 51 -40.26 2.37 -15.93
C ALA A 51 -38.97 3.18 -16.12
N ALA A 52 -39.05 4.50 -16.19
CA ALA A 52 -37.88 5.37 -16.23
C ALA A 52 -37.03 5.24 -14.95
N ARG A 53 -37.67 5.21 -13.77
CA ARG A 53 -36.98 4.93 -12.48
C ARG A 53 -36.27 3.58 -12.49
N GLU A 54 -36.94 2.52 -12.93
CA GLU A 54 -36.35 1.17 -12.97
C GLU A 54 -35.10 1.09 -13.86
N ILE A 55 -35.10 1.79 -15.00
CA ILE A 55 -33.93 1.89 -15.88
C ILE A 55 -32.79 2.64 -15.18
N GLU A 56 -33.09 3.79 -14.56
CA GLU A 56 -32.08 4.60 -13.86
C GLU A 56 -31.45 3.84 -12.69
N GLU A 57 -32.25 3.12 -11.91
CA GLU A 57 -31.76 2.26 -10.83
C GLU A 57 -30.89 1.11 -11.36
N ALA A 58 -31.26 0.51 -12.50
CA ALA A 58 -30.43 -0.52 -13.14
C ALA A 58 -29.11 0.06 -13.69
N GLN A 59 -29.15 1.26 -14.28
CA GLN A 59 -27.95 1.95 -14.74
C GLN A 59 -27.02 2.27 -13.57
N GLN A 60 -27.58 2.74 -12.45
CA GLN A 60 -26.80 3.03 -11.26
C GLN A 60 -26.13 1.76 -10.72
N ARG A 61 -26.86 0.64 -10.56
CA ARG A 61 -26.26 -0.62 -10.10
C ARG A 61 -25.15 -1.12 -11.02
N ALA A 62 -25.34 -1.03 -12.33
CA ALA A 62 -24.31 -1.42 -13.29
C ALA A 62 -23.07 -0.51 -13.20
N ASN A 63 -23.25 0.80 -13.01
CA ASN A 63 -22.16 1.73 -12.82
C ASN A 63 -21.42 1.48 -11.49
N ASP A 64 -22.14 1.26 -10.39
CA ASP A 64 -21.56 0.98 -9.08
C ASP A 64 -20.73 -0.32 -9.11
N ALA A 65 -21.23 -1.36 -9.80
CA ALA A 65 -20.49 -2.61 -9.97
C ALA A 65 -19.24 -2.43 -10.83
N ALA A 66 -19.32 -1.62 -11.89
CA ALA A 66 -18.17 -1.30 -12.73
C ALA A 66 -17.11 -0.46 -11.97
N GLU A 67 -17.53 0.53 -11.18
CA GLU A 67 -16.65 1.33 -10.33
C GLU A 67 -15.95 0.44 -9.30
N ALA A 68 -16.68 -0.44 -8.60
CA ALA A 68 -16.08 -1.39 -7.67
C ALA A 68 -15.04 -2.31 -8.33
N TYR A 69 -15.30 -2.77 -9.57
CA TYR A 69 -14.33 -3.54 -10.34
C TYR A 69 -13.07 -2.73 -10.67
N PHE A 70 -13.21 -1.48 -11.12
CA PHE A 70 -12.07 -0.62 -11.46
C PHE A 70 -11.25 -0.19 -10.24
N ASP A 71 -11.91 0.04 -9.11
CA ASP A 71 -11.24 0.31 -7.83
C ASP A 71 -10.40 -0.90 -7.41
N ALA A 72 -10.95 -2.10 -7.51
CA ALA A 72 -10.23 -3.34 -7.22
C ALA A 72 -9.07 -3.61 -8.21
N GLU A 73 -9.24 -3.28 -9.49
CA GLU A 73 -8.16 -3.34 -10.48
C GLU A 73 -7.02 -2.37 -10.13
N SER A 74 -7.36 -1.14 -9.73
CA SER A 74 -6.37 -0.14 -9.30
C SER A 74 -5.62 -0.56 -8.03
N GLU A 75 -6.32 -1.17 -7.07
CA GLU A 75 -5.71 -1.74 -5.87
C GLU A 75 -4.76 -2.90 -6.21
N LEU A 76 -5.19 -3.81 -7.08
CA LEU A 76 -4.38 -4.93 -7.53
C LEU A 76 -3.10 -4.47 -8.23
N ASP A 77 -3.18 -3.48 -9.13
CA ASP A 77 -2.01 -2.89 -9.79
C ASP A 77 -1.02 -2.32 -8.76
N GLY A 78 -1.53 -1.64 -7.73
CA GLY A 78 -0.73 -1.13 -6.63
C GLY A 78 0.02 -2.23 -5.86
N LEU A 79 -0.69 -3.32 -5.55
CA LEU A 79 -0.12 -4.47 -4.84
C LEU A 79 0.91 -5.23 -5.69
N GLU A 80 0.70 -5.35 -7.01
CA GLU A 80 1.65 -5.97 -7.93
C GLU A 80 2.97 -5.17 -8.00
N VAL A 81 2.89 -3.84 -8.01
CA VAL A 81 4.07 -2.98 -7.93
C VAL A 81 4.80 -3.13 -6.59
N GLU A 82 4.08 -3.21 -5.47
CA GLU A 82 4.69 -3.44 -4.16
C GLU A 82 5.35 -4.82 -4.07
N ALA A 83 4.70 -5.86 -4.60
CA ALA A 83 5.26 -7.20 -4.67
C ALA A 83 6.56 -7.24 -5.48
N GLN A 84 6.60 -6.59 -6.64
CA GLN A 84 7.83 -6.49 -7.44
C GLN A 84 8.94 -5.76 -6.66
N ARG A 85 8.60 -4.67 -5.96
CA ARG A 85 9.57 -3.93 -5.13
C ARG A 85 10.16 -4.78 -4.01
N LEU A 86 9.36 -5.66 -3.40
CA LEU A 86 9.84 -6.60 -2.38
C LEU A 86 10.81 -7.62 -2.99
N GLN A 87 10.51 -8.16 -4.18
CA GLN A 87 11.40 -9.07 -4.90
C GLN A 87 12.74 -8.39 -5.23
N ASP A 88 12.73 -7.17 -5.75
CA ASP A 88 13.95 -6.41 -6.04
C ASP A 88 14.80 -6.20 -4.78
N ARG A 89 14.15 -5.92 -3.63
CA ARG A 89 14.82 -5.76 -2.34
C ARG A 89 15.43 -7.09 -1.87
N ARG A 90 14.73 -8.20 -2.09
CA ARG A 90 15.20 -9.54 -1.76
C ARG A 90 16.46 -9.88 -2.54
N GLU A 91 16.48 -9.64 -3.84
CA GLU A 91 17.67 -9.87 -4.68
C GLU A 91 18.89 -9.08 -4.18
N GLN A 92 18.70 -7.81 -3.83
CA GLN A 92 19.76 -6.98 -3.27
C GLN A 92 20.29 -7.54 -1.94
N LEU A 93 19.38 -8.02 -1.10
CA LEU A 93 19.73 -8.55 0.21
C LEU A 93 20.44 -9.91 0.12
N VAL A 94 20.02 -10.80 -0.79
CA VAL A 94 20.72 -12.05 -1.10
C VAL A 94 22.17 -11.76 -1.53
N VAL A 95 22.39 -10.76 -2.39
CA VAL A 95 23.74 -10.34 -2.79
C VAL A 95 24.55 -9.81 -1.60
N LYS A 96 23.91 -9.09 -0.66
CA LYS A 96 24.54 -8.59 0.56
C LYS A 96 24.94 -9.74 1.48
N VAL A 97 24.03 -10.69 1.76
CA VAL A 97 24.28 -11.88 2.58
C VAL A 97 25.45 -12.67 2.02
N GLY A 98 25.43 -13.03 0.73
CA GLY A 98 26.52 -13.82 0.14
C GLY A 98 27.89 -13.11 0.13
N ARG A 99 27.91 -11.77 0.15
CA ARG A 99 29.17 -11.01 0.33
C ARG A 99 29.67 -11.03 1.77
N LEU A 100 28.76 -10.98 2.74
CA LEU A 100 29.11 -11.06 4.16
C LEU A 100 29.56 -12.48 4.53
N GLU A 101 28.91 -13.49 3.97
CA GLU A 101 29.29 -14.91 4.11
C GLU A 101 30.76 -15.13 3.69
N ARG A 102 31.15 -14.65 2.51
CA ARG A 102 32.56 -14.75 2.06
C ARG A 102 33.55 -14.05 2.99
N ARG A 103 33.17 -12.93 3.61
CA ARG A 103 34.04 -12.24 4.59
C ARG A 103 34.15 -13.02 5.90
N ALA A 104 33.04 -13.61 6.35
CA ALA A 104 33.03 -14.50 7.50
C ALA A 104 33.93 -15.73 7.27
N ASP A 105 33.89 -16.31 6.07
CA ASP A 105 34.77 -17.42 5.67
C ASP A 105 36.25 -17.00 5.66
N GLU A 106 36.59 -15.83 5.10
CA GLU A 106 37.96 -15.29 5.10
C GLU A 106 38.50 -15.12 6.54
N VAL A 107 37.66 -14.61 7.43
CA VAL A 107 37.97 -14.46 8.87
C VAL A 107 38.24 -15.82 9.54
N ALA A 108 37.41 -16.83 9.25
CA ALA A 108 37.58 -18.17 9.79
C ALA A 108 38.90 -18.82 9.31
N VAL A 109 39.22 -18.66 8.02
CA VAL A 109 40.47 -19.16 7.41
C VAL A 109 41.69 -18.45 7.99
N ASP A 110 41.65 -17.12 8.16
CA ASP A 110 42.75 -16.34 8.74
C ASP A 110 43.00 -16.75 10.19
N GLN A 111 41.95 -16.88 11.01
CA GLN A 111 42.07 -17.33 12.39
C GLN A 111 42.69 -18.73 12.49
N PHE A 112 42.25 -19.68 11.66
CA PHE A 112 42.81 -21.03 11.63
C PHE A 112 44.30 -21.04 11.25
N THR A 113 44.66 -20.29 10.21
CA THR A 113 46.06 -20.19 9.72
C THR A 113 46.95 -19.45 10.70
N SER A 114 46.41 -18.45 11.41
CA SER A 114 47.15 -17.67 12.40
C SER A 114 47.47 -18.47 13.68
N ILE A 115 46.57 -19.36 14.11
CA ILE A 115 46.82 -20.31 15.21
C ILE A 115 47.90 -21.33 14.82
N GLY A 116 47.93 -21.77 13.56
CA GLY A 116 48.94 -22.71 13.05
C GLY A 116 50.35 -22.11 12.88
N SER A 117 50.45 -20.80 12.59
CA SER A 117 51.72 -20.11 12.33
C SER A 117 52.33 -19.43 13.56
N ARG A 118 51.51 -19.00 14.53
CA ARG A 118 51.98 -18.54 15.84
C ARG A 118 52.30 -19.75 16.71
N GLY A 119 53.48 -20.34 16.51
CA GLY A 119 53.98 -21.45 17.34
C GLY A 119 53.73 -21.19 18.83
N ILE A 120 53.29 -22.22 19.56
CA ILE A 120 52.85 -22.20 20.96
C ILE A 120 53.70 -21.18 21.77
N PRO A 121 53.09 -20.15 22.39
CA PRO A 121 53.82 -19.09 23.10
C PRO A 121 54.77 -19.57 24.20
N LEU A 122 54.62 -20.82 24.64
CA LEU A 122 55.52 -21.49 25.59
C LEU A 122 56.89 -21.87 24.99
N LEU A 123 57.06 -21.78 23.66
CA LEU A 123 58.25 -22.23 22.94
C LEU A 123 59.07 -21.09 22.29
N THR A 124 58.59 -19.84 22.34
CA THR A 124 59.28 -18.68 21.75
C THR A 124 59.72 -17.70 22.84
N GLY A 125 61.03 -17.69 23.13
CA GLY A 125 61.62 -16.98 24.27
C GLY A 125 61.50 -15.44 24.27
N PRO A 126 61.89 -14.79 25.38
CA PRO A 126 61.63 -13.37 25.65
C PRO A 126 62.63 -12.46 24.92
N ARG A 127 62.43 -12.21 23.62
CA ARG A 127 62.99 -11.01 22.95
C ARG A 127 61.87 -10.17 22.32
N GLU A 128 62.04 -8.86 22.42
CA GLU A 128 61.24 -7.76 21.84
C GLU A 128 59.84 -7.47 22.44
N GLY A 129 59.78 -6.56 23.41
CA GLY A 129 58.52 -6.06 24.00
C GLY A 129 57.71 -5.14 23.07
N ASN A 130 58.35 -4.43 22.13
CA ASN A 130 57.68 -3.48 21.25
C ASN A 130 56.92 -4.19 20.10
N GLU A 131 57.48 -5.27 19.57
CA GLU A 131 56.82 -6.10 18.53
C GLU A 131 55.63 -6.87 19.09
N ARG A 132 55.68 -7.33 20.35
CA ARG A 132 54.51 -7.95 21.03
C ARG A 132 53.34 -6.98 21.20
N ALA A 133 53.61 -5.71 21.54
CA ALA A 133 52.57 -4.71 21.72
C ALA A 133 51.84 -4.39 20.40
N LYS A 134 52.60 -4.25 19.30
CA LYS A 134 52.03 -4.08 17.95
C LYS A 134 51.22 -5.30 17.52
N ALA A 135 51.75 -6.51 17.71
CA ALA A 135 51.06 -7.74 17.37
C ALA A 135 49.75 -7.93 18.17
N ALA A 136 49.74 -7.60 19.47
CA ALA A 136 48.53 -7.63 20.30
C ALA A 136 47.49 -6.62 19.83
N PHE A 137 47.90 -5.40 19.48
CA PHE A 137 47.01 -4.37 18.94
C PHE A 137 46.38 -4.80 17.59
N TYR A 138 47.19 -5.25 16.63
CA TYR A 138 46.67 -5.74 15.34
C TYR A 138 45.76 -6.96 15.50
N SER A 139 46.08 -7.89 16.42
CA SER A 139 45.22 -9.03 16.73
C SER A 139 43.88 -8.60 17.34
N SER A 140 43.86 -7.56 18.17
CA SER A 140 42.61 -7.03 18.75
C SER A 140 41.72 -6.36 17.70
N ILE A 141 42.30 -5.61 16.75
CA ILE A 141 41.56 -5.03 15.62
C ILE A 141 41.00 -6.12 14.71
N ALA A 142 41.81 -7.15 14.41
CA ALA A 142 41.39 -8.28 13.58
C ALA A 142 40.23 -9.05 14.23
N LEU A 143 40.32 -9.36 15.53
CA LEU A 143 39.24 -10.03 16.28
C LEU A 143 37.98 -9.17 16.39
N ASN A 144 38.12 -7.87 16.61
CA ASN A 144 36.97 -6.96 16.67
C ASN A 144 36.25 -6.86 15.32
N ARG A 145 37.02 -6.73 14.23
CA ARG A 145 36.47 -6.71 12.87
C ARG A 145 35.80 -8.03 12.49
N SER A 146 36.41 -9.14 12.89
CA SER A 146 35.84 -10.48 12.76
C SER A 146 34.48 -10.60 13.45
N SER A 147 34.35 -10.10 14.67
CA SER A 147 33.07 -10.08 15.40
C SER A 147 32.03 -9.22 14.67
N GLU A 148 32.42 -8.03 14.22
CA GLU A 148 31.53 -7.11 13.50
C GLU A 148 31.03 -7.69 12.16
N ASP A 149 31.92 -8.35 11.40
CA ASP A 149 31.56 -8.99 10.12
C ASP A 149 30.60 -10.19 10.33
N LEU A 150 30.76 -10.95 11.43
CA LEU A 150 29.85 -12.05 11.79
C LEU A 150 28.49 -11.54 12.27
N ASP A 151 28.47 -10.53 13.14
CA ASP A 151 27.23 -9.91 13.62
C ASP A 151 26.44 -9.31 12.45
N ALA A 152 27.12 -8.65 11.51
CA ALA A 152 26.50 -8.09 10.31
C ALA A 152 25.94 -9.18 9.37
N HIS A 153 26.61 -10.33 9.28
CA HIS A 153 26.11 -11.48 8.52
C HIS A 153 24.83 -12.05 9.13
N GLU A 154 24.81 -12.27 10.45
CA GLU A 154 23.61 -12.75 11.15
C GLU A 154 22.44 -11.77 11.03
N GLU A 155 22.70 -10.47 11.17
CA GLU A 155 21.67 -9.43 10.97
C GLU A 155 21.11 -9.47 9.54
N ALA A 156 21.99 -9.58 8.53
CA ALA A 156 21.55 -9.64 7.14
C ALA A 156 20.76 -10.92 6.81
N GLN A 157 21.05 -12.06 7.47
CA GLN A 157 20.26 -13.28 7.35
C GLN A 157 18.87 -13.11 7.96
N ARG A 158 18.77 -12.52 9.16
CA ARG A 158 17.47 -12.24 9.79
C ARG A 158 16.63 -11.28 8.96
N ASP A 159 17.25 -10.22 8.43
CA ASP A 159 16.58 -9.28 7.51
C ASP A 159 16.02 -10.01 6.26
N LEU A 160 16.73 -11.03 5.77
CA LEU A 160 16.32 -11.81 4.60
C LEU A 160 15.14 -12.73 4.94
N ASP A 161 15.21 -13.42 6.08
CA ASP A 161 14.11 -14.27 6.56
C ASP A 161 12.83 -13.45 6.81
N ASP A 162 12.97 -12.26 7.42
CA ASP A 162 11.86 -11.34 7.66
C ASP A 162 11.23 -10.84 6.35
N LEU A 163 12.06 -10.53 5.35
CA LEU A 163 11.62 -10.10 4.02
C LEU A 163 10.96 -11.24 3.24
N ASP A 164 11.48 -12.46 3.33
CA ASP A 164 10.87 -13.65 2.71
C ASP A 164 9.49 -13.91 3.31
N ALA A 165 9.35 -13.80 4.63
CA ALA A 165 8.05 -13.89 5.30
C ALA A 165 7.09 -12.74 4.91
N GLU A 166 7.60 -11.54 4.63
CA GLU A 166 6.81 -10.42 4.11
C GLU A 166 6.31 -10.69 2.69
N ILE A 167 7.18 -11.22 1.82
CA ILE A 167 6.83 -11.64 0.46
C ILE A 167 5.76 -12.72 0.47
N GLU A 168 5.86 -13.72 1.35
CA GLU A 168 4.84 -14.77 1.46
C GLU A 168 3.47 -14.20 1.86
N ARG A 169 3.43 -13.27 2.84
CA ARG A 169 2.19 -12.60 3.24
C ARG A 169 1.61 -11.77 2.10
N GLN A 170 2.45 -11.00 1.41
CA GLN A 170 2.04 -10.19 0.27
C GLN A 170 1.50 -11.07 -0.86
N GLY A 171 2.11 -12.24 -1.11
CA GLY A 171 1.63 -13.20 -2.09
C GLY A 171 0.23 -13.72 -1.78
N ALA A 172 -0.02 -14.07 -0.51
CA ALA A 172 -1.35 -14.53 -0.08
C ALA A 172 -2.42 -13.42 -0.20
N GLU A 173 -2.08 -12.18 0.15
CA GLU A 173 -2.97 -11.03 -0.02
C GLU A 173 -3.29 -10.76 -1.49
N LEU A 174 -2.27 -10.82 -2.35
CA LEU A 174 -2.40 -10.61 -3.79
C LEU A 174 -3.28 -11.69 -4.45
N ASP A 175 -3.16 -12.94 -4.02
CA ASP A 175 -4.03 -14.03 -4.48
C ASP A 175 -5.49 -13.83 -4.04
N ASP A 176 -5.72 -13.37 -2.80
CA ASP A 176 -7.06 -13.06 -2.30
C ASP A 176 -7.70 -11.92 -3.10
N VAL A 177 -6.97 -10.82 -3.30
CA VAL A 177 -7.44 -9.66 -4.08
C VAL A 177 -7.71 -10.04 -5.54
N LYS A 178 -6.89 -10.90 -6.16
CA LYS A 178 -7.18 -11.44 -7.50
C LYS A 178 -8.49 -12.24 -7.54
N GLY A 179 -8.75 -13.02 -6.49
CA GLY A 179 -10.02 -13.73 -6.33
C GLY A 179 -11.20 -12.78 -6.23
N GLN A 180 -11.10 -11.75 -5.38
CA GLN A 180 -12.14 -10.74 -5.20
C GLN A 180 -12.40 -9.94 -6.50
N GLN A 181 -11.35 -9.51 -7.19
CA GLN A 181 -11.46 -8.80 -8.47
C GLN A 181 -12.19 -9.64 -9.52
N THR A 182 -11.91 -10.95 -9.58
CA THR A 182 -12.61 -11.87 -10.49
C THR A 182 -14.11 -11.90 -10.20
N ALA A 183 -14.51 -11.98 -8.93
CA ALA A 183 -15.92 -11.96 -8.54
C ALA A 183 -16.60 -10.61 -8.84
N LEU A 184 -15.89 -9.50 -8.65
CA LEU A 184 -16.38 -8.16 -9.00
C LEU A 184 -16.55 -8.01 -10.51
N ARG A 185 -15.64 -8.54 -11.32
CA ARG A 185 -15.77 -8.57 -12.78
C ARG A 185 -17.04 -9.30 -13.20
N GLU A 186 -17.26 -10.51 -12.68
CA GLU A 186 -18.46 -11.30 -12.97
C GLU A 186 -19.73 -10.55 -12.55
N THR A 187 -19.73 -9.92 -11.38
CA THR A 187 -20.85 -9.10 -10.90
C THR A 187 -21.13 -7.91 -11.82
N ALA A 188 -20.09 -7.21 -12.28
CA ALA A 188 -20.23 -6.09 -13.20
C ALA A 188 -20.77 -6.53 -14.57
N GLU A 189 -20.27 -7.65 -15.11
CA GLU A 189 -20.77 -8.25 -16.34
C GLU A 189 -22.26 -8.65 -16.23
N ASP A 190 -22.63 -9.28 -15.12
CA ASP A 190 -24.01 -9.68 -14.83
C ASP A 190 -24.97 -8.48 -14.73
N GLU A 191 -24.58 -7.41 -14.02
CA GLU A 191 -25.43 -6.22 -13.92
C GLU A 191 -25.56 -5.49 -15.27
N VAL A 192 -24.54 -5.53 -16.15
CA VAL A 192 -24.68 -5.04 -17.53
C VAL A 192 -25.67 -5.87 -18.34
N VAL A 193 -25.64 -7.21 -18.21
CA VAL A 193 -26.63 -8.08 -18.85
C VAL A 193 -28.04 -7.80 -18.33
N ARG A 194 -28.17 -7.62 -17.01
CA ARG A 194 -29.44 -7.30 -16.34
C ARG A 194 -29.99 -5.95 -16.77
N LEU A 195 -29.13 -4.93 -16.87
CA LEU A 195 -29.47 -3.61 -17.39
C LEU A 195 -30.01 -3.72 -18.82
N LYS A 196 -29.31 -4.43 -19.71
CA LYS A 196 -29.78 -4.64 -21.09
C LYS A 196 -31.17 -5.26 -21.14
N ALA A 197 -31.44 -6.26 -20.31
CA ALA A 197 -32.76 -6.90 -20.24
C ALA A 197 -33.85 -5.91 -19.78
N VAL A 198 -33.57 -5.08 -18.77
CA VAL A 198 -34.50 -4.04 -18.29
C VAL A 198 -34.76 -3.00 -19.38
N GLU A 199 -33.70 -2.50 -20.01
CA GLU A 199 -33.81 -1.53 -21.11
C GLU A 199 -34.60 -2.08 -22.29
N GLU A 200 -34.33 -3.31 -22.74
CA GLU A 200 -35.09 -3.97 -23.81
C GLU A 200 -36.56 -4.15 -23.46
N GLN A 201 -36.89 -4.42 -22.20
CA GLN A 201 -38.28 -4.58 -21.75
C GLN A 201 -39.01 -3.24 -21.67
N ARG A 202 -38.35 -2.18 -21.19
CA ARG A 202 -38.98 -0.91 -20.83
C ARG A 202 -38.92 0.15 -21.93
N LEU A 203 -37.87 0.20 -22.74
CA LEU A 203 -37.69 1.22 -23.80
C LEU A 203 -38.56 1.00 -25.05
N LYS A 204 -39.37 -0.06 -25.08
CA LYS A 204 -40.37 -0.28 -26.16
C LYS A 204 -41.48 0.78 -26.16
N ASP A 205 -41.70 1.45 -25.02
CA ASP A 205 -42.72 2.47 -24.87
C ASP A 205 -42.15 3.87 -25.17
N GLU A 206 -42.82 4.62 -26.05
CA GLU A 206 -42.47 6.01 -26.38
C GLU A 206 -42.52 6.93 -25.15
N ALA A 207 -43.52 6.76 -24.28
CA ALA A 207 -43.67 7.60 -23.11
C ALA A 207 -42.48 7.47 -22.14
N VAL A 208 -41.90 6.26 -22.04
CA VAL A 208 -40.70 6.00 -21.23
C VAL A 208 -39.48 6.72 -21.80
N ARG A 209 -39.33 6.74 -23.14
CA ARG A 209 -38.22 7.45 -23.80
C ARG A 209 -38.29 8.95 -23.55
N ILE A 210 -39.46 9.54 -23.73
CA ILE A 210 -39.70 10.98 -23.50
C ILE A 210 -39.40 11.35 -22.03
N GLU A 211 -39.87 10.54 -21.08
CA GLU A 211 -39.64 10.79 -19.66
C GLU A 211 -38.15 10.69 -19.29
N LEU A 212 -37.41 9.71 -19.83
CA LEU A 212 -35.96 9.61 -19.64
C LEU A 212 -35.21 10.81 -20.21
N GLU A 213 -35.59 11.30 -21.40
CA GLU A 213 -35.00 12.50 -21.99
C GLU A 213 -35.24 13.74 -21.13
N ARG A 214 -36.47 13.91 -20.62
CA ARG A 214 -36.82 14.99 -19.68
C ARG A 214 -35.91 14.96 -18.46
N ARG A 215 -35.77 13.79 -17.83
CA ARG A 215 -34.92 13.60 -16.64
C ARG A 215 -33.45 13.88 -16.91
N ARG A 216 -32.92 13.41 -18.05
CA ARG A 216 -31.53 13.68 -18.47
C ARG A 216 -31.29 15.18 -18.66
N ALA A 217 -32.22 15.89 -19.31
CA ALA A 217 -32.12 17.33 -19.50
C ALA A 217 -32.16 18.10 -18.16
N GLU A 218 -32.98 17.65 -17.21
CA GLU A 218 -33.04 18.23 -15.87
C GLU A 218 -31.75 18.02 -15.09
N ARG A 219 -31.21 16.80 -15.07
CA ARG A 219 -29.90 16.50 -14.44
C ARG A 219 -28.78 17.34 -15.05
N GLN A 220 -28.73 17.46 -16.38
CA GLN A 220 -27.72 18.27 -17.05
C GLN A 220 -27.79 19.75 -16.63
N ARG A 221 -28.98 20.32 -16.52
CA ARG A 221 -29.17 21.70 -16.04
C ARG A 221 -28.71 21.88 -14.60
N GLN A 222 -28.95 20.88 -13.74
CA GLN A 222 -28.48 20.89 -12.35
C GLN A 222 -26.96 20.90 -12.29
N LEU A 223 -26.31 19.98 -13.01
CA LEU A 223 -24.84 19.90 -13.07
C LEU A 223 -24.22 21.20 -13.61
N GLU A 224 -24.80 21.80 -14.65
CA GLU A 224 -24.33 23.08 -15.19
C GLU A 224 -24.50 24.24 -14.19
N ALA A 225 -25.60 24.26 -13.44
CA ALA A 225 -25.81 25.27 -12.40
C ALA A 225 -24.79 25.11 -11.25
N GLU A 226 -24.56 23.88 -10.80
CA GLU A 226 -23.56 23.57 -9.77
C GLU A 226 -22.15 23.92 -10.24
N ALA A 227 -21.79 23.60 -11.48
CA ALA A 227 -20.50 23.96 -12.07
C ALA A 227 -20.30 25.48 -12.16
N ARG A 228 -21.35 26.25 -12.48
CA ARG A 228 -21.31 27.72 -12.46
C ARG A 228 -21.05 28.25 -11.06
N ILE A 229 -21.79 27.75 -10.07
CA ILE A 229 -21.61 28.15 -8.67
C ILE A 229 -20.20 27.81 -8.17
N ALA A 230 -19.69 26.62 -8.51
CA ALA A 230 -18.34 26.21 -8.16
C ALA A 230 -17.26 27.10 -8.81
N ALA A 231 -17.43 27.44 -10.10
CA ALA A 231 -16.52 28.34 -10.82
C ALA A 231 -16.52 29.76 -10.22
N GLU A 232 -17.70 30.28 -9.86
CA GLU A 232 -17.82 31.58 -9.18
C GLU A 232 -17.11 31.59 -7.82
N ARG A 233 -17.27 30.52 -7.02
CA ARG A 233 -16.55 30.35 -5.74
C ARG A 233 -15.03 30.31 -5.94
N GLN A 234 -14.55 29.51 -6.89
CA GLN A 234 -13.11 29.44 -7.20
C GLN A 234 -12.56 30.79 -7.70
N ALA A 235 -13.33 31.54 -8.49
CA ALA A 235 -12.93 32.86 -8.96
C ALA A 235 -12.85 33.88 -7.80
N ALA A 236 -13.81 33.84 -6.88
CA ALA A 236 -13.80 34.68 -5.68
C ALA A 236 -12.60 34.35 -4.77
N GLU A 237 -12.34 33.06 -4.51
CA GLU A 237 -11.20 32.60 -3.70
C GLU A 237 -9.85 33.04 -4.31
N ARG A 238 -9.69 32.92 -5.64
CA ARG A 238 -8.49 33.41 -6.34
C ARG A 238 -8.34 34.93 -6.22
N ALA A 239 -9.43 35.68 -6.37
CA ALA A 239 -9.41 37.13 -6.22
C ALA A 239 -9.09 37.59 -4.79
N GLU A 240 -9.50 36.82 -3.78
CA GLU A 240 -9.12 37.06 -2.38
C GLU A 240 -7.65 36.74 -2.13
N GLN A 241 -7.14 35.62 -2.64
CA GLN A 241 -5.71 35.27 -2.54
C GLN A 241 -4.84 36.35 -3.20
N ASP A 242 -5.21 36.83 -4.40
CA ASP A 242 -4.50 37.91 -5.08
C ASP A 242 -4.53 39.25 -4.33
N ARG A 243 -5.55 39.49 -3.50
CA ARG A 243 -5.63 40.68 -2.62
C ARG A 243 -4.79 40.56 -1.37
N VAL A 244 -4.57 39.35 -0.85
CA VAL A 244 -3.73 39.10 0.35
C VAL A 244 -2.24 39.23 0.03
N TRP A 245 -1.83 39.00 -1.22
CA TRP A 245 -0.42 39.09 -1.66
C TRP A 245 -0.02 40.45 -2.28
N ARG A 246 -0.89 41.46 -2.27
CA ARG A 246 -0.59 42.85 -2.67
C ARG A 246 -0.47 43.77 -1.47
#